data_AF-A0A8C8UGV1-F1
#
_entry.id   AF-A0A8C8UGV1-F1
#
_cell.length_a   1.000
_cell.length_b   1.000
_cell.length_c   1.000
_cell.angle_alpha   90.00
_cell.angle_beta   90.00
_cell.angle_gamma   90.00
#
_symmetry.space_group_name_H-M   'P 1'
#
loop_
_entity.id
_entity.type
_entity.pdbx_description
1 polymer ?
#
loop_
_entity_poly.entity_id
_entity_poly.type
_entity_poly.pdbx_seq_one_letter_code
_entity_poly.pdbx_strand_id
1 'polypeptide(L)'
;MHSIIFILLLMFYVFQLYYGHFQSLLNAHEQFPHLYQMSPKDTSLALAMVSLMVHLKWNWVGMIISDDDDGIQFLSEWRKEVQRNIVCLAFVTIISTDTIIYFKMLNKYYNQIMTSSAKAVVVNGNKESHLKWNFILWQSLDIWRIWVSVSQFDMITVGGDFLLKSPHGTLIFSHQHSEVSGFKQFLQRVHPSNYSTEISLASLWWTYFKCSLPSSNCNKLKYCSTETLLKWLFRTPSGMAMSDTNYNIYNAVFSVAHSLHEVLLQQVDTWSNNAGKELEFDPWKVVCLTLSSIYLIEMMFLKESIRSKCM
;
A
#
# COMPACT_ATOMS: atom_id res chain seq x y z
N MET A 1 1.62 -6.02 17.30
CA MET A 1 1.61 -7.45 16.94
C MET A 1 2.57 -7.79 15.80
N HIS A 2 2.66 -6.96 14.73
CA HIS A 2 3.63 -7.12 13.64
C HIS A 2 5.10 -7.16 14.08
N SER A 3 5.51 -6.32 15.03
CA SER A 3 6.90 -6.26 15.49
C SER A 3 7.38 -7.53 16.25
N ILE A 4 6.48 -8.23 16.94
CA ILE A 4 6.81 -9.43 17.71
C ILE A 4 7.00 -10.66 16.80
N ILE A 5 6.21 -10.77 15.73
CA ILE A 5 6.35 -11.82 14.72
C ILE A 5 7.68 -11.65 13.97
N PHE A 6 8.06 -10.41 13.67
CA PHE A 6 9.36 -10.09 13.08
C PHE A 6 10.52 -10.58 13.94
N ILE A 7 10.53 -10.23 15.23
CA ILE A 7 11.59 -10.59 16.17
C ILE A 7 11.70 -12.11 16.39
N LEU A 8 10.57 -12.82 16.49
CA LEU A 8 10.56 -14.28 16.70
C LEU A 8 11.09 -15.07 15.50
N LEU A 9 10.88 -14.60 14.27
CA LEU A 9 11.32 -15.27 13.05
C LEU A 9 12.78 -14.93 12.69
N LEU A 10 13.28 -13.76 13.08
CA LEU A 10 14.71 -13.40 13.01
C LEU A 10 15.60 -14.38 13.78
N MET A 11 15.10 -14.94 14.88
CA MET A 11 15.80 -15.97 15.68
C MET A 11 16.06 -17.27 14.91
N PHE A 12 15.33 -17.53 13.82
CA PHE A 12 15.46 -18.76 13.02
C PHE A 12 16.19 -18.56 11.69
N TYR A 13 16.83 -17.40 11.45
CA TYR A 13 17.47 -17.06 10.17
C TYR A 13 16.53 -17.22 8.96
N VAL A 14 15.23 -16.98 9.17
CA VAL A 14 14.23 -17.11 8.11
C VAL A 14 14.20 -15.81 7.30
N PHE A 15 14.31 -15.94 5.99
CA PHE A 15 14.14 -14.83 5.04
C PHE A 15 12.74 -14.26 5.10
N GLN A 16 12.61 -12.94 5.17
CA GLN A 16 11.33 -12.26 5.28
C GLN A 16 11.15 -11.20 4.20
N LEU A 17 10.01 -11.27 3.52
CA LEU A 17 9.57 -10.23 2.60
C LEU A 17 8.39 -9.47 3.19
N TYR A 18 8.59 -8.17 3.36
CA TYR A 18 7.56 -7.24 3.75
C TYR A 18 6.99 -6.55 2.52
N TYR A 19 5.69 -6.74 2.29
CA TYR A 19 4.99 -6.22 1.10
C TYR A 19 4.11 -4.98 1.40
N GLY A 20 4.12 -4.49 2.65
CA GLY A 20 3.38 -3.31 3.06
C GLY A 20 4.02 -2.00 2.57
N HIS A 21 3.54 -0.86 3.09
CA HIS A 21 4.12 0.45 2.78
C HIS A 21 5.55 0.57 3.32
N PHE A 22 6.48 1.13 2.55
CA PHE A 22 7.88 1.17 2.93
C PHE A 22 8.08 1.85 4.29
N GLN A 23 8.76 1.16 5.21
CA GLN A 23 9.08 1.67 6.54
C GLN A 23 10.59 1.88 6.66
N SER A 24 11.01 3.12 6.91
CA SER A 24 12.43 3.44 7.06
C SER A 24 13.09 2.71 8.24
N LEU A 25 12.36 2.43 9.32
CA LEU A 25 12.86 1.69 10.48
C LEU A 25 13.25 0.25 10.15
N LEU A 26 12.52 -0.40 9.22
CA LEU A 26 12.78 -1.77 8.81
C LEU A 26 14.01 -1.89 7.88
N ASN A 27 14.56 -0.77 7.41
CA ASN A 27 15.72 -0.74 6.54
C ASN A 27 17.06 -0.74 7.31
N ALA A 28 17.03 -0.77 8.65
CA ALA A 28 18.23 -0.90 9.48
C ALA A 28 18.75 -2.35 9.41
N HIS A 29 19.63 -2.65 8.46
CA HIS A 29 20.21 -4.00 8.27
C HIS A 29 20.88 -4.57 9.52
N GLU A 30 21.43 -3.71 10.40
CA GLU A 30 22.00 -4.14 11.68
C GLU A 30 20.94 -4.74 12.62
N GLN A 31 19.71 -4.24 12.55
CA GLN A 31 18.59 -4.67 13.39
C GLN A 31 17.74 -5.76 12.70
N PHE A 32 17.64 -5.72 11.37
CA PHE A 32 16.82 -6.62 10.56
C PHE A 32 17.58 -7.19 9.35
N PRO A 33 18.62 -8.03 9.55
CA PRO A 33 19.50 -8.50 8.48
C PRO A 33 18.83 -9.40 7.42
N HIS A 34 17.71 -10.03 7.76
CA HIS A 34 16.99 -10.97 6.89
C HIS A 34 15.64 -10.45 6.40
N LEU A 35 15.35 -9.17 6.65
CA LEU A 35 14.12 -8.52 6.26
C LEU A 35 14.35 -7.65 5.03
N TYR A 36 13.52 -7.87 4.01
CA TYR A 36 13.53 -7.10 2.77
C TYR A 36 12.15 -6.56 2.47
N GLN A 37 12.10 -5.32 2.02
CA GLN A 37 10.85 -4.64 1.69
C GLN A 37 10.65 -4.69 0.18
N MET A 38 9.45 -5.09 -0.25
CA MET A 38 9.06 -5.09 -1.66
C MET A 38 8.55 -3.74 -2.13
N SER A 39 8.11 -2.90 -1.20
CA SER A 39 7.73 -1.52 -1.50
C SER A 39 8.96 -0.70 -1.83
N PRO A 40 8.90 0.14 -2.88
CA PRO A 40 9.98 1.06 -3.18
C PRO A 40 10.10 2.10 -2.07
N LYS A 41 11.32 2.61 -1.87
CA LYS A 41 11.54 3.76 -1.00
C LYS A 41 11.12 5.05 -1.72
N ASP A 42 10.03 5.66 -1.24
CA ASP A 42 9.38 6.83 -1.86
C ASP A 42 10.14 8.15 -1.64
N THR A 43 11.36 8.27 -2.15
CA THR A 43 12.17 9.50 -2.01
C THR A 43 11.70 10.65 -2.91
N SER A 44 10.90 10.38 -3.93
CA SER A 44 10.45 11.37 -4.92
C SER A 44 9.02 11.86 -4.70
N LEU A 45 8.29 11.33 -3.71
CA LEU A 45 6.88 11.67 -3.50
C LEU A 45 6.70 13.13 -3.13
N ALA A 46 7.49 13.62 -2.17
CA ALA A 46 7.48 15.03 -1.78
C ALA A 46 7.79 15.95 -2.96
N LEU A 47 8.81 15.61 -3.76
CA LEU A 47 9.18 16.35 -4.96
C LEU A 47 8.04 16.38 -5.98
N ALA A 48 7.39 15.24 -6.22
CA ALA A 48 6.29 15.13 -7.17
C ALA A 48 5.07 15.95 -6.72
N MET A 49 4.70 15.88 -5.44
CA MET A 49 3.61 16.67 -4.88
C MET A 49 3.91 18.18 -4.92
N VAL A 50 5.12 18.62 -4.53
CA VAL A 50 5.51 20.03 -4.62
C VAL A 50 5.52 20.52 -6.07
N SER A 51 6.04 19.71 -7.00
CA SER A 51 6.04 20.04 -8.45
C SER A 51 4.62 20.21 -8.99
N LEU A 52 3.68 19.36 -8.57
CA LEU A 52 2.26 19.51 -8.91
C LEU A 52 1.69 20.82 -8.37
N MET A 53 1.99 21.20 -7.12
CA MET A 53 1.52 22.46 -6.55
C MET A 53 2.04 23.67 -7.32
N VAL A 54 3.32 23.64 -7.72
CA VAL A 54 3.92 24.69 -8.55
C VAL A 54 3.22 24.76 -9.91
N HIS A 55 2.97 23.61 -10.54
CA HIS A 55 2.27 23.53 -11.83
C HIS A 55 0.84 24.12 -11.75
N LEU A 56 0.11 23.79 -10.69
CA LEU A 56 -1.23 24.31 -10.41
C LEU A 56 -1.24 25.74 -9.84
N LYS A 57 -0.06 26.34 -9.65
CA LYS A 57 0.14 27.67 -9.06
C LYS A 57 -0.45 27.81 -7.66
N TRP A 58 -0.48 26.72 -6.89
CA TRP A 58 -0.87 26.74 -5.49
C TRP A 58 0.32 27.09 -4.62
N ASN A 59 0.35 28.33 -4.13
CA ASN A 59 1.40 28.86 -3.26
C ASN A 59 1.03 28.78 -1.77
N TRP A 60 -0.22 28.45 -1.43
CA TRP A 60 -0.72 28.40 -0.05
C TRP A 60 -1.51 27.12 0.18
N VAL A 61 -0.86 26.12 0.80
CA VAL A 61 -1.43 24.77 0.98
C VAL A 61 -1.42 24.34 2.45
N GLY A 62 -2.42 23.58 2.85
CA GLY A 62 -2.44 22.90 4.15
C GLY A 62 -1.67 21.59 4.09
N MET A 63 -1.18 21.12 5.22
CA MET A 63 -0.59 19.79 5.34
C MET A 63 -1.13 19.07 6.58
N ILE A 64 -1.45 17.80 6.43
CA ILE A 64 -1.86 16.90 7.50
C ILE A 64 -1.02 15.64 7.42
N ILE A 65 -0.38 15.28 8.53
CA ILE A 65 0.46 14.08 8.63
C ILE A 65 0.12 13.24 9.86
N SER A 66 0.50 11.96 9.86
CA SER A 66 0.49 11.13 11.07
C SER A 66 1.68 11.46 11.98
N ASP A 67 1.49 11.25 13.28
CA ASP A 67 2.54 11.34 14.31
C ASP A 67 3.34 10.03 14.41
N ASP A 68 3.97 9.68 13.30
CA ASP A 68 4.87 8.52 13.16
C ASP A 68 6.01 8.85 12.20
N ASP A 69 6.97 7.94 12.09
CA ASP A 69 8.17 8.13 11.28
C ASP A 69 7.82 8.41 9.81
N ASP A 70 6.79 7.77 9.26
CA ASP A 70 6.33 7.98 7.89
C ASP A 70 5.88 9.44 7.67
N GLY A 71 5.02 9.96 8.55
CA GLY A 71 4.53 11.32 8.48
C GLY A 71 5.63 12.37 8.71
N ILE A 72 6.49 12.15 9.71
CA ILE A 72 7.59 13.07 10.06
C ILE A 72 8.67 13.09 8.97
N GLN A 73 9.03 11.93 8.42
CA GLN A 73 9.96 11.84 7.30
C GLN A 73 9.41 12.58 6.08
N PHE A 74 8.14 12.38 5.72
CA PHE A 74 7.53 13.08 4.60
C PHE A 74 7.56 14.60 4.78
N LEU A 75 7.26 15.13 5.97
CA LEU A 75 7.36 16.56 6.25
C LEU A 75 8.81 17.08 6.12
N SER A 76 9.79 16.28 6.54
CA SER A 76 11.21 16.62 6.38
C SER A 76 11.61 16.70 4.90
N GLU A 77 11.20 15.74 4.08
CA GLU A 77 11.44 15.72 2.64
C GLU A 77 10.72 16.89 1.96
N TRP A 78 9.44 17.12 2.28
CA TRP A 78 8.67 18.26 1.79
C TRP A 78 9.39 19.59 2.04
N ARG A 79 9.90 19.80 3.26
CA ARG A 79 10.65 21.03 3.62
C ARG A 79 11.86 21.25 2.72
N LYS A 80 12.59 20.19 2.36
CA LYS A 80 13.74 20.29 1.44
C LYS A 80 13.29 20.70 0.04
N GLU A 81 12.16 20.19 -0.42
CA GLU A 81 11.63 20.50 -1.74
C GLU A 81 11.06 21.92 -1.83
N VAL A 82 10.35 22.40 -0.79
CA VAL A 82 9.82 23.77 -0.81
C VAL A 82 10.86 24.85 -0.60
N GLN A 83 12.03 24.56 -0.03
CA GLN A 83 13.14 25.54 0.06
C GLN A 83 13.56 26.10 -1.31
N ARG A 84 13.28 25.36 -2.39
CA ARG A 84 13.62 25.73 -3.77
C ARG A 84 12.42 26.24 -4.57
N ASN A 85 11.24 26.35 -3.94
CA ASN A 85 9.97 26.61 -4.61
C ASN A 85 9.13 27.68 -3.88
N ILE A 86 8.10 28.21 -4.55
CA ILE A 86 7.24 29.30 -4.01
C ILE A 86 6.06 28.80 -3.16
N VAL A 87 6.06 27.54 -2.74
CA VAL A 87 4.94 26.89 -2.05
C VAL A 87 5.11 27.02 -0.54
N CYS A 88 4.13 27.62 0.13
CA CYS A 88 4.10 27.80 1.58
C CYS A 88 3.05 26.92 2.24
N LEU A 89 3.36 26.45 3.45
CA LEU A 89 2.42 25.73 4.31
C LEU A 89 1.62 26.71 5.15
N ALA A 90 0.31 26.75 4.92
CA ALA A 90 -0.64 27.57 5.68
C ALA A 90 -0.83 27.05 7.11
N PHE A 91 -0.81 25.73 7.26
CA PHE A 91 -0.84 25.03 8.53
C PHE A 91 -0.21 23.65 8.35
N VAL A 92 0.28 23.10 9.45
CA VAL A 92 0.70 21.70 9.56
C VAL A 92 -0.05 21.09 10.74
N THR A 93 -0.85 20.08 10.46
CA THR A 93 -1.58 19.32 11.47
C THR A 93 -0.93 17.94 11.59
N ILE A 94 -0.43 17.62 12.77
CA ILE A 94 0.16 16.31 13.07
C ILE A 94 -0.88 15.54 13.90
N ILE A 95 -1.37 14.43 13.35
CA ILE A 95 -2.40 13.58 13.95
C ILE A 95 -1.72 12.54 14.83
N SER A 96 -1.85 12.73 16.14
CA SER A 96 -1.35 11.80 17.17
C SER A 96 -1.74 10.35 16.90
N THR A 97 -0.77 9.45 17.04
CA THR A 97 -0.97 8.00 17.04
C THR A 97 -1.47 7.49 18.40
N ASP A 98 -1.24 8.24 19.49
CA ASP A 98 -1.86 7.97 20.79
C ASP A 98 -3.35 8.33 20.76
N THR A 99 -4.19 7.36 21.10
CA THR A 99 -5.66 7.47 21.04
C THR A 99 -6.22 8.49 22.02
N ILE A 100 -5.67 8.60 23.24
CA ILE A 100 -6.17 9.54 24.26
C ILE A 100 -5.85 10.97 23.83
N ILE A 101 -4.62 11.21 23.38
CA ILE A 101 -4.18 12.51 22.87
C ILE A 101 -4.97 12.89 21.61
N TYR A 102 -5.18 11.92 20.70
CA TYR A 102 -5.98 12.12 19.50
C TYR A 102 -7.37 12.68 19.81
N PHE A 103 -8.13 12.03 20.71
CA PHE A 103 -9.47 12.48 21.07
C PHE A 103 -9.47 13.86 21.76
N LYS A 104 -8.47 14.15 22.61
CA LYS A 104 -8.32 15.47 23.24
C LYS A 104 -8.04 16.58 22.22
N MET A 105 -7.35 16.26 21.12
CA MET A 105 -6.93 17.23 20.11
C MET A 105 -7.91 17.38 18.95
N LEU A 106 -9.00 16.60 18.87
CA LEU A 106 -9.97 16.66 17.77
C LEU A 106 -10.43 18.07 17.40
N ASN A 107 -10.82 18.87 18.40
CA ASN A 107 -11.27 20.25 18.16
C ASN A 107 -10.15 21.12 17.58
N LYS A 108 -8.90 20.90 17.99
CA LYS A 108 -7.73 21.61 17.45
C LYS A 108 -7.50 21.23 16.00
N TYR A 109 -7.55 19.94 15.66
CA TYR A 109 -7.38 19.46 14.27
C TYR A 109 -8.44 20.06 13.34
N TYR A 110 -9.69 20.06 13.78
CA TYR A 110 -10.80 20.70 13.06
C TYR A 110 -10.56 22.20 12.85
N ASN A 111 -10.24 22.93 13.92
CA ASN A 111 -10.06 24.39 13.87
C ASN A 111 -8.89 24.80 12.97
N GLN A 112 -7.79 24.04 12.94
CA GLN A 112 -6.65 24.34 12.05
C GLN A 112 -7.04 24.29 10.57
N ILE A 113 -7.87 23.32 10.18
CA ILE A 113 -8.32 23.18 8.80
C ILE A 113 -9.34 24.29 8.46
N MET A 114 -10.28 24.54 9.36
CA MET A 114 -11.41 25.46 9.11
C MET A 114 -11.02 26.93 9.14
N THR A 115 -10.07 27.32 9.98
CA THR A 115 -9.61 28.72 10.06
C THR A 115 -8.63 29.08 8.94
N SER A 116 -8.10 28.09 8.22
CA SER A 116 -7.17 28.33 7.11
C SER A 116 -7.89 28.72 5.81
N SER A 117 -7.31 29.67 5.09
CA SER A 117 -7.69 30.04 3.72
C SER A 117 -7.15 29.07 2.65
N ALA A 118 -6.34 28.08 3.02
CA ALA A 118 -5.80 27.11 2.08
C ALA A 118 -6.90 26.27 1.44
N LYS A 119 -6.95 26.28 0.10
CA LYS A 119 -7.93 25.50 -0.68
C LYS A 119 -7.49 24.05 -0.86
N ALA A 120 -6.19 23.83 -1.02
CA ALA A 120 -5.60 22.51 -1.18
C ALA A 120 -4.94 22.04 0.11
N VAL A 121 -5.11 20.77 0.45
CA VAL A 121 -4.56 20.14 1.66
C VAL A 121 -3.88 18.83 1.30
N VAL A 122 -2.58 18.77 1.56
CA VAL A 122 -1.77 17.55 1.42
C VAL A 122 -2.00 16.66 2.63
N VAL A 123 -2.28 15.38 2.40
CA VAL A 123 -2.41 14.38 3.45
C VAL A 123 -1.49 13.21 3.17
N ASN A 124 -0.57 12.91 4.08
CA ASN A 124 0.29 11.74 3.98
C ASN A 124 0.58 11.13 5.36
N GLY A 125 1.01 9.87 5.41
CA GLY A 125 1.34 9.20 6.66
C GLY A 125 0.93 7.74 6.67
N ASN A 126 0.94 7.11 7.84
CA ASN A 126 0.54 5.72 7.97
C ASN A 126 -0.99 5.58 7.82
N LYS A 127 -1.42 4.74 6.87
CA LYS A 127 -2.84 4.42 6.61
C LYS A 127 -3.57 3.79 7.82
N GLU A 128 -2.84 3.14 8.71
CA GLU A 128 -3.41 2.49 9.90
C GLU A 128 -3.63 3.46 11.08
N SER A 129 -2.99 4.63 11.03
CA SER A 129 -3.08 5.68 12.05
C SER A 129 -4.49 6.25 12.19
N HIS A 130 -4.69 7.17 13.13
CA HIS A 130 -5.94 7.89 13.31
C HIS A 130 -6.31 8.82 12.14
N LEU A 131 -5.45 8.99 11.12
CA LEU A 131 -5.79 9.68 9.87
C LEU A 131 -7.05 9.10 9.22
N LYS A 132 -7.24 7.78 9.26
CA LYS A 132 -8.45 7.13 8.73
C LYS A 132 -9.74 7.65 9.34
N TRP A 133 -9.73 7.90 10.65
CA TRP A 133 -10.89 8.39 11.38
C TRP A 133 -11.15 9.86 11.07
N ASN A 134 -10.09 10.65 10.88
CA ASN A 134 -10.23 12.03 10.44
C ASN A 134 -10.90 12.12 9.08
N PHE A 135 -10.53 11.27 8.11
CA PHE A 135 -11.20 11.24 6.81
C PHE A 135 -12.72 10.99 6.95
N ILE A 136 -13.12 10.04 7.78
CA ILE A 136 -14.55 9.78 8.07
C ILE A 136 -15.22 11.01 8.71
N LEU A 137 -14.55 11.63 9.69
CA LEU A 137 -15.07 12.80 10.39
C LEU A 137 -15.21 14.02 9.46
N TRP A 138 -14.20 14.32 8.64
CA TRP A 138 -14.23 15.42 7.68
C TRP A 138 -15.36 15.27 6.66
N GLN A 139 -15.72 14.04 6.31
CA GLN A 139 -16.91 13.76 5.51
C GLN A 139 -18.19 14.16 6.21
N SER A 140 -18.35 13.72 7.46
CA SER A 140 -19.56 13.96 8.24
C SER A 140 -19.76 15.44 8.60
N LEU A 141 -18.68 16.22 8.56
CA LEU A 141 -18.65 17.65 8.87
C LEU A 141 -18.64 18.54 7.63
N ASP A 142 -18.82 17.97 6.43
CA ASP A 142 -18.83 18.68 5.15
C ASP A 142 -17.61 19.60 4.96
N ILE A 143 -16.42 19.13 5.36
CA ILE A 143 -15.18 19.87 5.19
C ILE A 143 -14.72 19.76 3.73
N TRP A 144 -14.95 20.83 2.98
CA TRP A 144 -14.64 20.87 1.56
C TRP A 144 -13.27 21.51 1.30
N ARG A 145 -12.31 20.69 0.85
CA ARG A 145 -10.98 21.07 0.39
C ARG A 145 -10.60 20.26 -0.85
N ILE A 146 -9.62 20.75 -1.60
CA ILE A 146 -8.96 19.94 -2.63
C ILE A 146 -7.96 19.04 -1.90
N TRP A 147 -8.28 17.76 -1.77
CA TRP A 147 -7.40 16.83 -1.07
C TRP A 147 -6.30 16.35 -2.01
N VAL A 148 -5.06 16.31 -1.53
CA VAL A 148 -3.93 15.74 -2.26
C VAL A 148 -3.31 14.65 -1.39
N SER A 149 -3.34 13.40 -1.84
CA SER A 149 -2.91 12.27 -1.02
C SER A 149 -2.29 11.15 -1.86
N VAL A 150 -2.05 9.99 -1.25
CA VAL A 150 -1.51 8.79 -1.89
C VAL A 150 -2.56 7.68 -1.96
N SER A 151 -2.44 6.80 -2.96
CA SER A 151 -3.36 5.70 -3.30
C SER A 151 -3.69 4.76 -2.16
N GLN A 152 -2.80 4.63 -1.17
CA GLN A 152 -3.08 3.84 0.03
C GLN A 152 -4.26 4.37 0.86
N PHE A 153 -4.65 5.64 0.70
CA PHE A 153 -5.82 6.23 1.37
C PHE A 153 -7.14 6.02 0.61
N ASP A 154 -7.10 5.53 -0.63
CA ASP A 154 -8.28 5.39 -1.50
C ASP A 154 -9.32 4.38 -0.96
N MET A 155 -8.86 3.37 -0.20
CA MET A 155 -9.70 2.27 0.31
C MET A 155 -10.04 2.38 1.80
N ILE A 156 -9.70 3.48 2.46
CA ILE A 156 -9.72 3.53 3.93
C ILE A 156 -11.12 3.53 4.55
N THR A 157 -12.14 3.94 3.80
CA THR A 157 -13.51 3.96 4.33
C THR A 157 -14.26 2.69 3.93
N VAL A 158 -15.14 2.21 4.81
CA VAL A 158 -16.07 1.08 4.54
C VAL A 158 -16.91 1.34 3.27
N GLY A 159 -17.07 2.61 2.89
CA GLY A 159 -17.75 3.03 1.67
C GLY A 159 -16.85 3.27 0.45
N GLY A 160 -15.52 3.18 0.54
CA GLY A 160 -14.57 3.31 -0.58
C GLY A 160 -14.52 4.65 -1.31
N ASP A 161 -15.29 5.66 -0.87
CA ASP A 161 -15.61 6.82 -1.72
C ASP A 161 -15.22 8.19 -1.12
N PHE A 162 -14.52 8.25 0.04
CA PHE A 162 -14.33 9.54 0.74
C PHE A 162 -13.58 10.58 -0.10
N LEU A 163 -12.38 10.23 -0.59
CA LEU A 163 -11.57 11.13 -1.41
C LEU A 163 -12.29 11.46 -2.73
N LEU A 164 -13.11 10.55 -3.26
CA LEU A 164 -13.81 10.75 -4.53
C LEU A 164 -15.07 11.61 -4.44
N LYS A 165 -15.66 11.73 -3.25
CA LYS A 165 -16.90 12.50 -3.02
C LYS A 165 -16.65 13.95 -2.60
N SER A 166 -15.39 14.41 -2.60
CA SER A 166 -15.12 15.84 -2.39
C SER A 166 -15.67 16.65 -3.59
N PRO A 167 -16.57 17.62 -3.38
CA PRO A 167 -17.11 18.48 -4.43
C PRO A 167 -16.03 19.37 -5.07
N HIS A 168 -14.90 19.59 -4.39
CA HIS A 168 -13.76 20.32 -4.94
C HIS A 168 -12.73 19.43 -5.65
N GLY A 169 -12.96 18.11 -5.65
CA GLY A 169 -12.05 17.13 -6.23
C GLY A 169 -10.91 16.71 -5.31
N THR A 170 -10.23 15.64 -5.72
CA THR A 170 -9.10 15.04 -5.01
C THR A 170 -8.05 14.57 -6.01
N LEU A 171 -6.78 14.78 -5.68
CA LEU A 171 -5.63 14.32 -6.46
C LEU A 171 -4.91 13.23 -5.67
N ILE A 172 -4.71 12.08 -6.31
CA ILE A 172 -4.12 10.90 -5.67
C ILE A 172 -2.83 10.56 -6.42
N PHE A 173 -1.74 10.44 -5.67
CA PHE A 173 -0.47 9.93 -6.16
C PHE A 173 -0.45 8.41 -5.97
N SER A 174 -0.23 7.69 -7.05
CA SER A 174 -0.05 6.25 -7.05
C SER A 174 1.29 5.88 -7.68
N HIS A 175 1.84 4.75 -7.28
CA HIS A 175 2.96 4.17 -8.01
C HIS A 175 2.51 3.74 -9.40
N GLN A 176 3.39 3.92 -10.37
CA GLN A 176 3.14 3.44 -11.72
C GLN A 176 3.51 1.96 -11.79
N HIS A 177 2.51 1.11 -11.99
CA HIS A 177 2.68 -0.32 -12.17
C HIS A 177 2.29 -0.75 -13.58
N SER A 178 2.98 -1.76 -14.10
CA SER A 178 2.61 -2.41 -15.36
C SER A 178 1.39 -3.31 -15.13
N GLU A 179 0.52 -3.42 -16.14
CA GLU A 179 -0.68 -4.28 -16.02
C GLU A 179 -0.26 -5.74 -15.92
N VAL A 180 -0.68 -6.42 -14.84
CA VAL A 180 -0.47 -7.85 -14.68
C VAL A 180 -1.46 -8.60 -15.57
N SER A 181 -0.94 -9.23 -16.61
CA SER A 181 -1.74 -10.03 -17.54
C SER A 181 -2.54 -11.11 -16.80
N GLY A 182 -3.83 -11.25 -17.11
CA GLY A 182 -4.70 -12.24 -16.48
C GLY A 182 -5.35 -11.78 -15.17
N PHE A 183 -4.87 -10.73 -14.51
CA PHE A 183 -5.38 -10.33 -13.19
C PHE A 183 -6.85 -9.88 -13.24
N LYS A 184 -7.21 -9.11 -14.26
CA LYS A 184 -8.59 -8.68 -14.49
C LYS A 184 -9.53 -9.87 -14.71
N GLN A 185 -9.12 -10.82 -15.54
CA GLN A 185 -9.89 -12.03 -15.81
C GLN A 185 -9.99 -12.93 -14.56
N PHE A 186 -8.93 -12.98 -13.75
CA PHE A 186 -8.94 -13.66 -12.46
C PHE A 186 -10.01 -13.06 -11.54
N LEU A 187 -9.98 -11.75 -11.28
CA LEU A 187 -10.96 -11.08 -10.43
C LEU A 187 -12.42 -11.29 -10.88
N GLN A 188 -12.66 -11.35 -12.19
CA GLN A 188 -14.00 -11.61 -12.74
C GLN A 188 -14.49 -13.05 -12.53
N ARG A 189 -13.57 -14.02 -12.37
CA ARG A 189 -13.90 -15.44 -12.17
C ARG A 189 -13.93 -15.83 -10.70
N VAL A 190 -13.37 -15.03 -9.80
CA VAL A 190 -13.40 -15.31 -8.36
C VAL A 190 -14.86 -15.29 -7.89
N HIS A 191 -15.33 -16.44 -7.43
CA HIS A 191 -16.66 -16.60 -6.85
C HIS A 191 -16.56 -17.44 -5.58
N PRO A 192 -17.29 -17.12 -4.50
CA PRO A 192 -17.21 -17.85 -3.22
C PRO A 192 -17.46 -19.36 -3.34
N SER A 193 -18.27 -19.78 -4.30
CA SER A 193 -18.53 -21.21 -4.56
C SER A 193 -17.29 -21.97 -5.02
N ASN A 194 -16.30 -21.29 -5.60
CA ASN A 194 -15.09 -21.92 -6.13
C ASN A 194 -14.07 -22.23 -5.02
N TYR A 195 -14.25 -21.65 -3.83
CA TYR A 195 -13.30 -21.72 -2.72
C TYR A 195 -13.99 -22.14 -1.41
N SER A 196 -15.03 -22.97 -1.49
CA SER A 196 -15.94 -23.32 -0.39
C SER A 196 -15.27 -23.95 0.85
N THR A 197 -14.01 -24.38 0.74
CA THR A 197 -13.20 -24.90 1.85
C THR A 197 -12.48 -23.82 2.66
N GLU A 198 -12.39 -22.59 2.16
CA GLU A 198 -11.69 -21.49 2.84
C GLU A 198 -12.66 -20.58 3.60
N ILE A 199 -12.78 -20.83 4.90
CA ILE A 199 -13.60 -20.05 5.86
C ILE A 199 -13.26 -18.55 5.81
N SER A 200 -12.01 -18.21 5.54
CA SER A 200 -11.49 -16.84 5.40
C SER A 200 -12.13 -16.08 4.23
N LEU A 201 -12.20 -16.68 3.04
CA LEU A 201 -12.82 -16.08 1.85
C LEU A 201 -14.33 -15.93 2.04
N ALA A 202 -15.00 -16.94 2.59
CA ALA A 202 -16.43 -16.87 2.88
C ALA A 202 -16.78 -15.73 3.86
N SER A 203 -15.95 -15.54 4.91
CA SER A 203 -16.08 -14.46 5.89
C SER A 203 -15.82 -13.07 5.28
N LEU A 204 -14.78 -12.94 4.45
CA LEU A 204 -14.48 -11.70 3.72
C LEU A 204 -15.67 -11.31 2.83
N TRP A 205 -16.26 -12.27 2.12
CA TRP A 205 -17.41 -12.00 1.26
C TRP A 205 -18.65 -11.60 2.06
N TRP A 206 -18.87 -12.19 3.24
CA TRP A 206 -19.92 -11.73 4.14
C TRP A 206 -19.69 -10.26 4.55
N THR A 207 -18.47 -9.90 4.97
CA THR A 207 -18.14 -8.55 5.42
C THR A 207 -18.32 -7.49 4.34
N TYR A 208 -17.90 -7.77 3.10
CA TYR A 208 -17.94 -6.79 2.02
C TYR A 208 -19.27 -6.74 1.26
N PHE A 209 -19.92 -7.89 1.05
CA PHE A 209 -21.14 -7.97 0.22
C PHE A 209 -22.42 -8.11 1.05
N LYS A 210 -22.33 -8.27 2.38
CA LYS A 210 -23.45 -8.57 3.29
C LYS A 210 -24.27 -9.78 2.84
N CYS A 211 -23.64 -10.70 2.10
CA CYS A 211 -24.29 -11.88 1.55
C CYS A 211 -24.39 -12.96 2.62
N SER A 212 -25.58 -13.55 2.77
CA SER A 212 -25.83 -14.49 3.86
C SER A 212 -25.38 -15.92 3.58
N LEU A 213 -24.53 -16.49 4.44
CA LEU A 213 -24.36 -17.95 4.55
C LEU A 213 -25.53 -18.51 5.38
N PRO A 214 -26.33 -19.48 4.87
CA PRO A 214 -27.35 -20.10 5.70
C PRO A 214 -26.66 -20.99 6.74
N SER A 215 -27.06 -20.81 8.00
CA SER A 215 -26.68 -21.72 9.08
C SER A 215 -27.23 -23.13 8.78
N SER A 216 -26.34 -24.12 8.90
CA SER A 216 -26.57 -25.58 8.92
C SER A 216 -26.36 -26.43 7.66
N ASN A 217 -26.06 -25.89 6.47
CA ASN A 217 -25.58 -26.72 5.35
C ASN A 217 -24.70 -25.90 4.38
N CYS A 218 -23.38 -26.07 4.46
CA CYS A 218 -22.35 -25.34 3.69
C CYS A 218 -22.32 -25.62 2.17
N ASN A 219 -23.44 -25.99 1.54
CA ASN A 219 -23.47 -26.33 0.11
C ASN A 219 -24.33 -25.39 -0.75
N LYS A 220 -25.03 -24.42 -0.16
CA LYS A 220 -25.86 -23.47 -0.94
C LYS A 220 -25.79 -22.06 -0.36
N LEU A 221 -24.98 -21.19 -0.98
CA LEU A 221 -25.01 -19.75 -0.77
C LEU A 221 -26.35 -19.20 -1.27
N LYS A 222 -27.08 -18.47 -0.42
CA LYS A 222 -28.29 -17.76 -0.83
C LYS A 222 -27.86 -16.46 -1.52
N TYR A 223 -27.92 -16.46 -2.86
CA TYR A 223 -27.88 -15.29 -3.77
C TYR A 223 -26.92 -14.14 -3.41
N CYS A 224 -25.64 -14.31 -3.70
CA CYS A 224 -24.77 -13.16 -3.98
C CYS A 224 -24.79 -12.97 -5.51
N SER A 225 -25.56 -11.98 -6.01
CA SER A 225 -25.61 -11.73 -7.45
C SER A 225 -24.21 -11.34 -7.95
N THR A 226 -23.78 -11.91 -9.08
CA THR A 226 -22.54 -11.53 -9.77
C THR A 226 -22.50 -10.03 -10.08
N GLU A 227 -23.68 -9.41 -10.23
CA GLU A 227 -23.83 -7.97 -10.41
C GLU A 227 -23.42 -7.16 -9.17
N THR A 228 -23.69 -7.66 -7.95
CA THR A 228 -23.28 -7.01 -6.69
C THR A 228 -21.77 -7.08 -6.51
N LEU A 229 -21.15 -8.21 -6.91
CA LEU A 229 -19.70 -8.38 -6.91
C LEU A 229 -19.04 -7.38 -7.86
N LEU A 230 -19.53 -7.29 -9.10
CA LEU A 230 -19.02 -6.35 -10.10
C LEU A 230 -19.21 -4.90 -9.63
N LYS A 231 -20.39 -4.52 -9.13
CA LYS A 231 -20.65 -3.17 -8.61
C LYS A 231 -19.69 -2.76 -7.49
N TRP A 232 -19.29 -3.68 -6.62
CA TRP A 232 -18.31 -3.41 -5.57
C TRP A 232 -16.88 -3.35 -6.12
N LEU A 233 -16.49 -4.26 -7.03
CA LEU A 233 -15.18 -4.23 -7.70
C LEU A 233 -14.97 -2.92 -8.49
N PHE A 234 -16.02 -2.38 -9.08
CA PHE A 234 -16.00 -1.09 -9.79
C PHE A 234 -16.17 0.13 -8.87
N ARG A 235 -16.37 -0.07 -7.56
CA ARG A 235 -16.59 1.03 -6.63
C ARG A 235 -15.31 1.78 -6.29
N THR A 236 -14.17 1.10 -6.33
CA THR A 236 -12.87 1.73 -6.08
C THR A 236 -12.41 2.46 -7.34
N PRO A 237 -11.69 3.60 -7.20
CA PRO A 237 -11.16 4.33 -8.36
C PRO A 237 -10.17 3.49 -9.17
N SER A 238 -9.50 2.54 -8.52
CA SER A 238 -8.63 1.55 -9.13
C SER A 238 -9.40 0.46 -9.90
N GLY A 239 -10.70 0.27 -9.62
CA GLY A 239 -11.52 -0.77 -10.24
C GLY A 239 -10.91 -2.17 -10.08
N MET A 240 -10.58 -2.79 -11.23
CA MET A 240 -9.91 -4.10 -11.31
C MET A 240 -8.37 -4.00 -11.40
N ALA A 241 -7.78 -2.81 -11.28
CA ALA A 241 -6.33 -2.65 -11.20
C ALA A 241 -5.80 -3.10 -9.84
N MET A 242 -4.57 -3.60 -9.81
CA MET A 242 -3.91 -3.94 -8.54
C MET A 242 -3.64 -2.68 -7.73
N SER A 243 -3.89 -2.75 -6.41
CA SER A 243 -3.35 -1.77 -5.46
C SER A 243 -1.85 -1.96 -5.30
N ASP A 244 -1.16 -0.93 -4.80
CA ASP A 244 0.29 -1.00 -4.53
C ASP A 244 0.65 -2.20 -3.65
N THR A 245 -0.15 -2.46 -2.59
CA THR A 245 0.07 -3.61 -1.71
C THR A 245 -0.12 -4.94 -2.45
N ASN A 246 -1.14 -5.06 -3.31
CA ASN A 246 -1.36 -6.30 -4.07
C ASN A 246 -0.25 -6.55 -5.09
N TYR A 247 0.25 -5.48 -5.72
CA TYR A 247 1.37 -5.56 -6.64
C TYR A 247 2.66 -5.96 -5.94
N ASN A 248 2.93 -5.41 -4.74
CA ASN A 248 4.05 -5.83 -3.91
C ASN A 248 3.96 -7.30 -3.50
N ILE A 249 2.76 -7.81 -3.18
CA ILE A 249 2.54 -9.24 -2.89
C ILE A 249 2.82 -10.09 -4.13
N TYR A 250 2.31 -9.69 -5.30
CA TYR A 250 2.58 -10.39 -6.56
C TYR A 250 4.08 -10.49 -6.83
N ASN A 251 4.80 -9.37 -6.71
CA ASN A 251 6.25 -9.35 -6.88
C ASN A 251 6.95 -10.21 -5.81
N ALA A 252 6.49 -10.20 -4.55
CA ALA A 252 7.09 -11.02 -3.49
C ALA A 252 7.03 -12.51 -3.84
N VAL A 253 5.85 -12.99 -4.25
CA VAL A 253 5.65 -14.39 -4.66
C VAL A 253 6.46 -14.72 -5.90
N PHE A 254 6.49 -13.80 -6.87
CA PHE A 254 7.26 -13.97 -8.10
C PHE A 254 8.76 -14.07 -7.83
N SER A 255 9.31 -13.20 -6.98
CA SER A 255 10.72 -13.23 -6.56
C SER A 255 11.10 -14.57 -5.91
N VAL A 256 10.27 -15.07 -5.00
CA VAL A 256 10.50 -16.36 -4.35
C VAL A 256 10.45 -17.51 -5.36
N ALA A 257 9.43 -17.53 -6.23
CA ALA A 257 9.30 -18.56 -7.26
C ALA A 257 10.48 -18.56 -8.24
N HIS A 258 10.90 -17.38 -8.70
CA HIS A 258 12.05 -17.23 -9.60
C HIS A 258 13.34 -17.71 -8.93
N SER A 259 13.51 -17.44 -7.64
CA SER A 259 14.71 -17.85 -6.91
C SER A 259 14.78 -19.35 -6.69
N LEU A 260 13.64 -19.97 -6.37
CA LEU A 260 13.54 -21.43 -6.31
C LEU A 260 13.81 -22.06 -7.67
N HIS A 261 13.30 -21.46 -8.75
CA HIS A 261 13.56 -21.94 -10.11
C HIS A 261 15.06 -21.92 -10.46
N GLU A 262 15.76 -20.83 -10.13
CA GLU A 262 17.22 -20.73 -10.32
C GLU A 262 17.99 -21.78 -9.52
N VAL A 263 17.61 -22.03 -8.25
CA VAL A 263 18.22 -23.10 -7.44
C VAL A 263 18.02 -24.46 -8.11
N LEU A 264 16.83 -24.73 -8.62
CA LEU A 264 16.52 -25.99 -9.31
C LEU A 264 17.35 -26.13 -10.59
N LEU A 265 17.49 -25.08 -11.39
CA LEU A 265 18.32 -25.10 -12.60
C LEU A 265 19.80 -25.39 -12.28
N GLN A 266 20.37 -24.71 -11.28
CA GLN A 266 21.76 -24.95 -10.86
C GLN A 266 21.98 -26.39 -10.36
N GLN A 267 20.97 -26.99 -9.72
CA GLN A 267 21.02 -28.38 -9.27
C GLN A 267 20.88 -29.38 -10.43
N VAL A 268 20.07 -29.09 -11.44
CA VAL A 268 19.97 -29.91 -12.66
C VAL A 268 21.29 -29.88 -13.43
N ASP A 269 21.94 -28.72 -13.55
CA ASP A 269 23.25 -28.59 -14.22
C ASP A 269 24.37 -29.34 -13.47
N THR A 270 24.25 -29.49 -12.15
CA THR A 270 25.22 -30.23 -11.31
C THR A 270 24.81 -31.69 -11.04
N TRP A 271 23.66 -32.14 -11.57
CA TRP A 271 23.08 -33.47 -11.32
C TRP A 271 23.99 -34.63 -11.74
N SER A 272 24.85 -34.42 -12.74
CA SER A 272 25.83 -35.44 -13.17
C SER A 272 26.77 -35.89 -12.04
N ASN A 273 26.95 -35.08 -10.99
CA ASN A 273 27.81 -35.38 -9.84
C ASN A 273 27.07 -35.83 -8.57
N ASN A 274 25.73 -35.83 -8.53
CA ASN A 274 24.93 -36.00 -7.30
C ASN A 274 23.72 -36.95 -7.44
N ALA A 275 23.81 -37.98 -8.28
CA ALA A 275 22.72 -38.94 -8.44
C ALA A 275 22.41 -39.68 -7.12
N GLY A 276 21.18 -39.51 -6.60
CA GLY A 276 20.64 -40.30 -5.48
C GLY A 276 20.45 -39.58 -4.14
N LYS A 277 20.71 -38.27 -4.04
CA LYS A 277 20.38 -37.48 -2.83
C LYS A 277 19.00 -36.83 -2.95
N GLU A 278 18.26 -36.83 -1.84
CA GLU A 278 16.98 -36.14 -1.70
C GLU A 278 17.18 -34.62 -1.89
N LEU A 279 16.16 -33.91 -2.40
CA LEU A 279 16.25 -32.46 -2.62
C LEU A 279 16.36 -31.72 -1.28
N GLU A 280 17.58 -31.39 -0.87
CA GLU A 280 17.82 -30.49 0.25
C GLU A 280 17.93 -29.05 -0.26
N PHE A 281 17.00 -28.21 0.19
CA PHE A 281 17.05 -26.77 -0.04
C PHE A 281 17.79 -26.10 1.11
N ASP A 282 18.96 -25.56 0.81
CA ASP A 282 19.66 -24.63 1.69
C ASP A 282 18.91 -23.29 1.72
N PRO A 283 18.30 -22.88 2.86
CA PRO A 283 17.51 -21.65 2.93
C PRO A 283 18.32 -20.41 2.53
N TRP A 284 19.62 -20.39 2.82
CA TRP A 284 20.53 -19.29 2.51
C TRP A 284 20.81 -19.11 1.01
N LYS A 285 20.77 -20.18 0.20
CA LYS A 285 20.92 -20.06 -1.26
C LYS A 285 19.70 -19.41 -1.90
N VAL A 286 18.51 -19.77 -1.41
CA VAL A 286 17.26 -19.14 -1.83
C VAL A 286 17.26 -17.66 -1.45
N VAL A 287 17.76 -17.29 -0.27
CA VAL A 287 17.91 -15.88 0.17
C VAL A 287 18.80 -15.07 -0.78
N CYS A 288 19.97 -15.59 -1.16
CA CYS A 288 20.88 -14.83 -2.04
C CYS A 288 20.25 -14.57 -3.42
N LEU A 289 19.52 -15.56 -3.96
CA LEU A 289 18.89 -15.45 -5.26
C LEU A 289 17.63 -14.57 -5.22
N THR A 290 16.84 -14.62 -4.13
CA THR A 290 15.70 -13.70 -3.94
C THR A 290 16.15 -12.27 -3.92
N LEU A 291 17.28 -11.96 -3.30
CA LEU A 291 17.85 -10.62 -3.32
C LEU A 291 18.23 -10.17 -4.72
N SER A 292 18.92 -11.02 -5.48
CA SER A 292 19.25 -10.69 -6.87
C SER A 292 18.00 -10.46 -7.72
N SER A 293 16.94 -11.23 -7.51
CA SER A 293 15.66 -11.07 -8.21
C SER A 293 14.93 -9.79 -7.82
N ILE A 294 14.96 -9.38 -6.54
CA ILE A 294 14.36 -8.13 -6.06
C ILE A 294 15.09 -6.93 -6.67
N TYR A 295 16.42 -6.94 -6.69
CA TYR A 295 17.22 -5.90 -7.35
C TYR A 295 16.97 -5.85 -8.86
N LEU A 296 16.82 -7.00 -9.53
CA LEU A 296 16.46 -7.06 -10.95
C LEU A 296 15.06 -6.51 -11.21
N ILE A 297 14.10 -6.79 -10.34
CA ILE A 297 12.74 -6.24 -10.41
C ILE A 297 12.77 -4.71 -10.23
N GLU A 298 13.49 -4.19 -9.22
CA GLU A 298 13.72 -2.74 -9.05
C GLU A 298 14.40 -2.10 -10.27
N MET A 299 15.40 -2.76 -10.86
CA MET A 299 16.08 -2.27 -12.07
C MET A 299 15.21 -2.36 -13.33
N MET A 300 14.35 -3.37 -13.46
CA MET A 300 13.36 -3.44 -14.53
C MET A 300 12.37 -2.27 -14.43
N PHE A 301 11.95 -1.89 -13.22
CA PHE A 301 11.11 -0.71 -13.00
C PHE A 301 11.82 0.60 -13.37
N LEU A 302 13.10 0.77 -13.04
CA LEU A 302 13.88 1.91 -13.50
C LEU A 302 14.01 1.95 -15.03
N LYS A 303 14.18 0.79 -15.68
CA LYS A 303 14.33 0.68 -17.14
C LYS A 303 13.03 0.98 -17.88
N GLU A 304 11.88 0.54 -17.37
CA GLU A 304 10.56 0.88 -17.92
C GLU A 304 10.20 2.37 -17.70
N SER A 305 10.55 2.95 -16.54
CA SER A 305 10.38 4.38 -16.25
C SER A 305 11.26 5.30 -17.13
N ILE A 306 12.47 4.85 -17.49
CA ILE A 306 13.33 5.57 -18.45
C ILE A 306 12.79 5.46 -19.88
N ARG A 307 12.22 4.30 -20.25
CA ARG A 307 11.66 4.05 -21.58
C ARG A 307 10.39 4.87 -21.84
N SER A 308 9.56 5.10 -20.83
CA SER A 308 8.37 5.97 -20.93
C SER A 308 8.68 7.47 -20.97
N LYS A 309 9.90 7.90 -20.60
CA LYS A 309 10.39 9.28 -20.74
C LYS A 309 11.11 9.55 -22.08
N CYS A 310 11.38 8.52 -22.88
CA CYS A 310 12.09 8.63 -24.16
C CYS A 310 11.17 8.43 -25.38
N MET A 311 9.85 8.51 -25.21
CA MET A 311 8.85 8.44 -26.27
C MET A 311 7.92 9.64 -26.19
#